data_AF-A0A3P9K598-F1
#
_entry.id   AF-A0A3P9K598-F1
#
_cell.length_a   1.000
_cell.length_b   1.000
_cell.length_c   1.000
_cell.angle_alpha   90.00
_cell.angle_beta   90.00
_cell.angle_gamma   90.00
#
_symmetry.space_group_name_H-M   'P 1'
#
loop_
_entity.id
_entity.type
_entity.pdbx_description
1 polymer ?
#
loop_
_entity_poly.entity_id
_entity_poly.type
_entity_poly.pdbx_seq_one_letter_code
_entity_poly.pdbx_strand_id
1 'polypeptide(L)'
;MVTQPLRMHCKTCSLVTSSGQLTGHRRGGEIDQSDCVIRMNDAPTKGFQQDVGQRTDVRVVAHSSLQRVLQSRQQLLNGSQVLIFWGPSSCMRRDGRGQIYNTLRLMNQLLPKLRLFVISRIKMLKFDESFKEETGIDRKTSNSWLSTGWFTMAIALELCDMINLYGMVPPDFCRSSSHLTVPYHYYEPWGPDECSMYLSHERSRHGSHHRFITEKMVFSNWARTLNIHFYQPDWEPAATMTGGNSSAPARSGDPRYRPSQRASGNLWTVSREQISSLATVNVLGSRRTEQAVNRTLRHLAE
;
A
#
# COMPACT_ATOMS: atom_id res chain seq x y z
N MET A 1 2.70 -2.72 -27.74
CA MET A 1 3.58 -3.05 -26.59
C MET A 1 2.92 -4.15 -25.78
N VAL A 2 3.62 -5.25 -25.53
CA VAL A 2 3.13 -6.37 -24.70
C VAL A 2 3.28 -5.98 -23.24
N THR A 3 2.18 -5.78 -22.53
CA THR A 3 2.15 -5.63 -21.08
C THR A 3 2.16 -7.03 -20.47
N GLN A 4 3.26 -7.42 -19.83
CA GLN A 4 3.26 -8.64 -19.03
C GLN A 4 2.87 -8.32 -17.58
N PRO A 5 2.07 -9.18 -16.95
CA PRO A 5 1.76 -9.06 -15.53
C PRO A 5 2.99 -9.36 -14.67
N LEU A 6 3.10 -8.74 -13.50
CA LEU A 6 4.05 -9.18 -12.47
C LEU A 6 3.73 -10.63 -12.09
N ARG A 7 4.67 -11.54 -12.35
CA ARG A 7 4.61 -12.93 -11.88
C ARG A 7 5.55 -13.09 -10.69
N MET A 8 4.97 -13.06 -9.50
CA MET A 8 5.67 -13.18 -8.22
C MET A 8 4.69 -13.76 -7.20
N HIS A 9 5.15 -14.69 -6.37
CA HIS A 9 4.39 -15.29 -5.28
C HIS A 9 5.36 -15.58 -4.12
N CYS A 10 4.91 -15.36 -2.90
CA CYS A 10 5.66 -15.46 -1.66
C CYS A 10 4.76 -16.17 -0.63
N LYS A 11 5.29 -17.10 0.16
CA LYS A 11 4.48 -17.71 1.22
C LYS A 11 4.30 -16.71 2.35
N THR A 12 5.38 -16.07 2.78
CA THR A 12 5.34 -15.04 3.83
C THR A 12 5.92 -13.73 3.35
N CYS A 13 5.18 -12.65 3.57
CA CYS A 13 5.62 -11.30 3.29
C CYS A 13 5.76 -10.48 4.57
N SER A 14 6.87 -9.75 4.68
CA SER A 14 6.97 -8.62 5.61
C SER A 14 6.64 -7.32 4.89
N LEU A 15 5.48 -6.75 5.20
CA LEU A 15 5.08 -5.43 4.73
C LEU A 15 5.50 -4.40 5.78
N VAL A 16 6.51 -3.61 5.47
CA VAL A 16 7.07 -2.61 6.39
C VAL A 16 6.52 -1.23 6.00
N THR A 17 5.74 -0.61 6.90
CA THR A 17 5.25 0.76 6.69
C THR A 17 6.40 1.78 6.84
N SER A 18 6.06 3.06 6.90
CA SER A 18 7.01 4.13 7.19
C SER A 18 6.88 4.69 8.60
N SER A 19 5.98 4.16 9.43
CA SER A 19 5.64 4.73 10.74
C SER A 19 6.83 4.80 11.71
N GLY A 20 6.86 5.84 12.56
CA GLY A 20 7.80 5.96 13.68
C GLY A 20 7.63 4.90 14.76
N GLN A 21 6.51 4.15 14.77
CA GLN A 21 6.32 2.99 15.67
C GLN A 21 7.38 1.89 15.43
N LEU A 22 8.10 1.94 14.31
CA LEU A 22 9.14 0.96 14.02
C LEU A 22 10.41 1.16 14.88
N THR A 23 10.66 2.36 15.38
CA THR A 23 11.93 2.75 16.02
C THR A 23 12.14 2.08 17.39
N GLY A 24 13.33 1.54 17.62
CA GLY A 24 13.78 1.02 18.93
C GLY A 24 13.34 -0.42 19.26
N HIS A 25 12.60 -1.09 18.38
CA HIS A 25 12.06 -2.43 18.61
C HIS A 25 12.98 -3.57 18.13
N ARG A 26 14.00 -3.26 17.32
CA ARG A 26 15.04 -4.20 16.87
C ARG A 26 14.52 -5.45 16.13
N ARG A 27 13.43 -5.32 15.37
CA ARG A 27 12.81 -6.42 14.60
C ARG A 27 13.37 -6.61 13.19
N GLY A 28 14.43 -5.91 12.81
CA GLY A 28 14.98 -5.98 11.47
C GLY A 28 15.43 -7.37 11.04
N GLY A 29 15.96 -8.17 11.98
CA GLY A 29 16.32 -9.57 11.71
C GLY A 29 15.11 -10.49 11.49
N GLU A 30 13.96 -10.19 12.09
CA GLU A 30 12.70 -10.92 11.89
C GLU A 30 12.08 -10.56 10.53
N ILE A 31 12.03 -9.27 10.20
CA ILE A 31 11.54 -8.75 8.91
C ILE A 31 12.29 -9.42 7.74
N ASP A 32 13.62 -9.50 7.84
CA ASP A 32 14.47 -10.05 6.79
C ASP A 32 14.37 -11.59 6.64
N GLN A 33 13.63 -12.30 7.51
CA GLN A 33 13.39 -13.75 7.38
C GLN A 33 12.24 -14.11 6.43
N SER A 34 11.38 -13.15 6.10
CA SER A 34 10.27 -13.39 5.16
C SER A 34 10.78 -13.71 3.75
N ASP A 35 9.98 -14.44 2.97
CA ASP A 35 10.28 -14.70 1.56
C ASP A 35 10.42 -13.37 0.81
N CYS A 36 9.51 -12.44 1.08
CA CYS A 36 9.45 -11.13 0.43
C CYS A 36 9.32 -9.99 1.44
N VAL A 37 10.17 -8.98 1.31
CA VAL A 37 10.07 -7.72 2.08
C VAL A 37 9.53 -6.61 1.18
N ILE A 38 8.38 -6.05 1.55
CA ILE A 38 7.68 -5.00 0.81
C ILE A 38 7.81 -3.67 1.53
N ARG A 39 8.29 -2.63 0.83
CA ARG A 39 8.47 -1.28 1.38
C ARG A 39 7.78 -0.21 0.52
N MET A 40 7.64 0.99 1.06
CA MET A 40 6.95 2.09 0.40
C MET A 40 7.86 3.29 0.13
N ASN A 41 7.61 3.96 -0.99
CA ASN A 41 8.14 5.29 -1.31
C ASN A 41 9.66 5.39 -1.08
N ASP A 42 10.09 6.40 -0.33
CA ASP A 42 11.47 6.74 -0.02
C ASP A 42 11.96 6.19 1.34
N ALA A 43 11.19 5.30 1.97
CA ALA A 43 11.53 4.71 3.27
C ALA A 43 12.89 3.96 3.22
N PRO A 44 13.92 4.46 3.94
CA PRO A 44 15.29 3.96 3.87
C PRO A 44 15.57 2.81 4.86
N THR A 45 16.42 1.85 4.46
CA THR A 45 16.96 0.84 5.40
C THR A 45 18.29 1.23 6.04
N LYS A 46 19.14 1.97 5.33
CA LYS A 46 20.45 2.42 5.81
C LYS A 46 20.28 3.38 6.99
N GLY A 47 20.93 3.06 8.11
CA GLY A 47 20.80 3.78 9.37
C GLY A 47 19.72 3.21 10.30
N PHE A 48 18.85 2.33 9.80
CA PHE A 48 17.67 1.81 10.51
C PHE A 48 17.61 0.27 10.52
N GLN A 49 18.68 -0.40 10.08
CA GLN A 49 18.70 -1.83 9.81
C GLN A 49 18.28 -2.69 11.01
N GLN A 50 18.64 -2.27 12.22
CA GLN A 50 18.28 -3.01 13.44
C GLN A 50 16.75 -3.08 13.61
N ASP A 51 16.05 -1.99 13.31
CA ASP A 51 14.61 -1.88 13.51
C ASP A 51 13.80 -2.37 12.31
N VAL A 52 14.23 -1.99 11.10
CA VAL A 52 13.43 -2.18 9.89
C VAL A 52 13.98 -3.21 8.92
N GLY A 53 15.15 -3.80 9.18
CA GLY A 53 15.80 -4.77 8.31
C GLY A 53 16.56 -4.13 7.13
N GLN A 54 17.16 -4.97 6.29
CA GLN A 54 18.03 -4.58 5.19
C GLN A 54 17.45 -4.91 3.82
N ARG A 55 16.62 -5.97 3.73
CA ARG A 55 16.09 -6.46 2.46
C ARG A 55 14.95 -5.59 1.95
N THR A 56 14.85 -5.49 0.63
CA THR A 56 13.67 -4.97 -0.07
C THR A 56 13.49 -5.76 -1.36
N ASP A 57 12.45 -6.56 -1.44
CA ASP A 57 12.14 -7.33 -2.65
C ASP A 57 11.19 -6.53 -3.56
N VAL A 58 10.19 -5.89 -2.96
CA VAL A 58 9.21 -5.05 -3.67
C VAL A 58 9.15 -3.67 -3.04
N ARG A 59 9.17 -2.63 -3.87
CA ARG A 59 8.94 -1.24 -3.43
C ARG A 59 7.81 -0.59 -4.20
N VAL A 60 6.77 -0.18 -3.48
CA VAL A 60 5.61 0.52 -4.06
C VAL A 60 5.80 2.03 -3.90
N VAL A 61 5.76 2.77 -5.00
CA VAL A 61 6.15 4.20 -5.04
C VAL A 61 5.03 5.04 -5.62
N ALA A 62 4.56 6.02 -4.85
CA ALA A 62 3.67 7.05 -5.35
C ALA A 62 4.41 7.98 -6.33
N HIS A 63 3.70 8.47 -7.34
CA HIS A 63 4.24 9.43 -8.32
C HIS A 63 4.90 10.65 -7.66
N SER A 64 4.34 11.15 -6.56
CA SER A 64 4.85 12.29 -5.80
C SER A 64 6.17 11.99 -5.07
N SER A 65 6.49 10.72 -4.85
CA SER A 65 7.72 10.27 -4.17
C SER A 65 8.86 10.00 -5.15
N LEU A 66 8.62 10.02 -6.47
CA LEU A 66 9.63 9.67 -7.49
C LEU A 66 10.90 10.51 -7.33
N GLN A 67 10.78 11.82 -7.12
CA GLN A 67 11.95 12.70 -6.98
C GLN A 67 12.82 12.31 -5.77
N ARG A 68 12.21 12.05 -4.61
CA ARG A 68 12.94 11.61 -3.41
C ARG A 68 13.59 10.24 -3.61
N VAL A 69 12.90 9.33 -4.30
CA VAL A 69 13.49 8.02 -4.67
C VAL A 69 14.71 8.18 -5.58
N LEU A 70 14.67 9.11 -6.55
CA LEU A 70 15.78 9.39 -7.45
C LEU A 70 16.97 10.07 -6.75
N GLN A 71 16.70 10.94 -5.78
CA GLN A 71 17.74 11.55 -4.93
C GLN A 71 18.51 10.48 -4.16
N SER A 72 17.80 9.49 -3.61
CA SER A 72 18.39 8.37 -2.85
C SER A 72 18.62 7.10 -3.69
N ARG A 73 18.85 7.25 -5.00
CA ARG A 73 18.88 6.13 -5.96
C ARG A 73 19.84 5.00 -5.60
N GLN A 74 21.04 5.33 -5.11
CA GLN A 74 22.06 4.33 -4.79
C GLN A 74 21.61 3.38 -3.70
N GLN A 75 20.83 3.87 -2.74
CA GLN A 75 20.29 3.07 -1.65
C GLN A 75 18.99 2.38 -2.07
N LEU A 76 18.04 3.14 -2.63
CA LEU A 76 16.67 2.66 -2.80
C LEU A 76 16.48 1.80 -4.05
N LEU A 77 17.20 2.10 -5.15
CA LEU A 77 17.08 1.33 -6.39
C LEU A 77 17.96 0.09 -6.36
N ASN A 78 19.21 0.20 -5.89
CA ASN A 78 20.11 -0.95 -5.82
C ASN A 78 19.66 -1.98 -4.77
N GLY A 79 18.98 -1.54 -3.71
CA GLY A 79 18.45 -2.41 -2.67
C GLY A 79 17.10 -3.06 -2.99
N SER A 80 16.45 -2.72 -4.12
CA SER A 80 15.11 -3.21 -4.48
C SER A 80 15.14 -4.07 -5.74
N GLN A 81 14.43 -5.21 -5.74
CA GLN A 81 14.34 -6.07 -6.94
C GLN A 81 13.22 -5.64 -7.91
N VAL A 82 12.09 -5.20 -7.36
CA VAL A 82 10.89 -4.78 -8.11
C VAL A 82 10.46 -3.40 -7.62
N LEU A 83 10.18 -2.49 -8.55
CA LEU A 83 9.51 -1.23 -8.25
C LEU A 83 8.17 -1.14 -8.96
N ILE A 84 7.14 -0.80 -8.19
CA ILE A 84 5.77 -0.61 -8.67
C ILE A 84 5.37 0.84 -8.45
N PHE A 85 5.12 1.57 -9.54
CA PHE A 85 4.72 2.97 -9.49
C PHE A 85 3.22 3.14 -9.66
N TRP A 86 2.64 4.06 -8.89
CA TRP A 86 1.23 4.44 -9.02
C TRP A 86 1.06 5.96 -9.04
N GLY A 87 0.02 6.44 -9.71
CA GLY A 87 -0.28 7.88 -9.74
C GLY A 87 -1.44 8.27 -10.65
N PRO A 88 -1.83 9.55 -10.63
CA PRO A 88 -2.90 10.08 -11.47
C PRO A 88 -2.65 9.81 -12.96
N SER A 89 -3.73 9.53 -13.70
CA SER A 89 -3.65 9.27 -15.14
C SER A 89 -3.03 10.43 -15.93
N SER A 90 -3.12 11.67 -15.45
CA SER A 90 -2.52 12.86 -16.07
C SER A 90 -0.99 12.81 -16.12
N CYS A 91 -0.33 12.30 -15.07
CA CYS A 91 1.12 12.19 -15.00
C CYS A 91 1.66 10.85 -15.54
N MET A 92 0.79 9.84 -15.66
CA MET A 92 1.11 8.47 -16.12
C MET A 92 0.77 8.22 -17.60
N ARG A 93 0.53 9.29 -18.39
CA ARG A 93 0.17 9.17 -19.81
C ARG A 93 1.32 8.63 -20.65
N ARG A 94 0.99 7.82 -21.66
CA ARG A 94 1.96 7.21 -22.58
C ARG A 94 2.18 8.00 -23.87
N ASP A 95 1.42 9.07 -24.08
CA ASP A 95 1.45 9.91 -25.29
C ASP A 95 2.58 10.96 -25.28
N GLY A 96 3.60 10.77 -24.44
CA GLY A 96 4.69 11.73 -24.26
C GLY A 96 4.36 12.91 -23.34
N ARG A 97 3.11 13.09 -22.90
CA ARG A 97 2.73 14.17 -21.97
C ARG A 97 2.77 13.77 -20.49
N GLY A 98 2.92 12.48 -20.19
CA GLY A 98 3.02 11.98 -18.82
C GLY A 98 4.45 12.12 -18.29
N GLN A 99 4.74 13.22 -17.58
CA GLN A 99 6.09 13.50 -17.07
C GLN A 99 6.68 12.35 -16.22
N ILE A 100 5.86 11.75 -15.37
CA ILE A 100 6.26 10.63 -14.52
C ILE A 100 6.51 9.38 -15.38
N TYR A 101 5.58 9.04 -16.27
CA TYR A 101 5.75 7.90 -17.19
C TYR A 101 7.00 8.04 -18.07
N ASN A 102 7.28 9.23 -18.59
CA ASN A 102 8.46 9.51 -19.40
C ASN A 102 9.76 9.29 -18.60
N THR A 103 9.78 9.74 -17.34
CA THR A 103 10.92 9.52 -16.44
C THR A 103 11.11 8.03 -16.16
N LEU A 104 10.03 7.30 -15.87
CA LEU A 104 10.10 5.85 -15.64
C LEU A 104 10.56 5.08 -16.88
N ARG A 105 10.15 5.53 -18.08
CA ARG A 105 10.62 4.97 -19.35
C ARG A 105 12.13 5.14 -19.51
N LEU A 106 12.67 6.31 -19.18
CA LEU A 106 14.10 6.57 -19.20
C LEU A 106 14.84 5.71 -18.15
N MET A 107 14.33 5.63 -16.93
CA MET A 107 14.90 4.77 -15.88
C MET A 107 14.98 3.31 -16.33
N ASN A 108 13.95 2.79 -17.00
CA ASN A 108 13.92 1.42 -17.50
C ASN A 108 14.96 1.15 -18.60
N GLN A 109 15.37 2.18 -19.33
CA GLN A 109 16.46 2.08 -20.32
C GLN A 109 17.82 2.11 -19.63
N LEU A 110 18.00 2.97 -18.62
CA LEU A 110 19.28 3.19 -17.93
C LEU A 110 19.59 2.12 -16.87
N LEU A 111 18.56 1.51 -16.27
CA LEU A 111 18.68 0.54 -15.18
C LEU A 111 18.01 -0.79 -15.57
N PRO A 112 18.52 -1.50 -16.59
CA PRO A 112 17.87 -2.69 -17.14
C PRO A 112 17.80 -3.89 -16.18
N LYS A 113 18.57 -3.87 -15.08
CA LYS A 113 18.50 -4.86 -14.00
C LYS A 113 17.28 -4.67 -13.10
N LEU A 114 16.71 -3.46 -13.09
CA LEU A 114 15.58 -3.10 -12.26
C LEU A 114 14.27 -3.49 -12.95
N ARG A 115 13.42 -4.26 -12.28
CA ARG A 115 12.10 -4.60 -12.84
C ARG A 115 11.09 -3.51 -12.47
N LEU A 116 10.77 -2.66 -13.45
CA LEU A 116 9.89 -1.50 -13.29
C LEU A 116 8.47 -1.78 -13.79
N PHE A 117 7.49 -1.47 -12.95
CA PHE A 117 6.08 -1.67 -13.22
C PHE A 117 5.27 -0.40 -12.91
N VAL A 118 4.14 -0.25 -13.60
CA VAL A 118 3.19 0.84 -13.35
C VAL A 118 1.79 0.26 -13.19
N ILE A 119 1.08 0.67 -12.14
CA ILE A 119 -0.32 0.32 -11.94
C ILE A 119 -1.14 0.92 -13.08
N SER A 120 -1.87 0.06 -13.81
CA SER A 120 -2.65 0.51 -14.97
C SER A 120 -3.84 1.37 -14.56
N ARG A 121 -4.35 2.19 -15.49
CA ARG A 121 -5.57 2.98 -15.25
C ARG A 121 -6.75 2.12 -14.82
N ILE A 122 -6.94 0.94 -15.42
CA ILE A 122 -8.02 0.02 -15.09
C ILE A 122 -7.86 -0.47 -13.65
N LYS A 123 -6.64 -0.79 -13.23
CA LYS A 123 -6.33 -1.25 -11.87
C LYS A 123 -6.49 -0.14 -10.84
N MET A 124 -6.09 1.09 -11.16
CA MET A 124 -6.39 2.26 -10.33
C MET A 124 -7.90 2.42 -10.08
N LEU A 125 -8.74 2.25 -11.11
CA LEU A 125 -10.21 2.32 -10.97
C LEU A 125 -10.76 1.18 -10.10
N LYS A 126 -10.20 -0.02 -10.22
CA LYS A 126 -10.54 -1.17 -9.38
C LYS A 126 -10.19 -0.95 -7.91
N PHE A 127 -9.05 -0.31 -7.62
CA PHE A 127 -8.73 0.06 -6.24
C PHE A 127 -9.69 1.11 -5.69
N ASP A 128 -10.10 2.10 -6.51
CA ASP A 128 -11.13 3.06 -6.12
C ASP A 128 -12.48 2.37 -5.81
N GLU A 129 -12.86 1.39 -6.63
CA GLU A 129 -14.08 0.59 -6.44
C GLU A 129 -14.02 -0.27 -5.17
N SER A 130 -12.92 -0.99 -4.93
CA SER A 130 -12.75 -1.77 -3.71
C SER A 130 -12.83 -0.90 -2.45
N PHE A 131 -12.23 0.29 -2.45
CA PHE A 131 -12.35 1.21 -1.31
C PHE A 131 -13.81 1.61 -1.08
N LYS A 132 -14.55 1.90 -2.16
CA LYS A 132 -15.96 2.25 -2.09
C LYS A 132 -16.83 1.10 -1.58
N GLU A 133 -16.57 -0.13 -2.02
CA GLU A 133 -17.28 -1.33 -1.56
C GLU A 133 -17.04 -1.58 -0.07
N GLU A 134 -15.78 -1.45 0.38
CA GLU A 134 -15.37 -1.70 1.76
C GLU A 134 -15.84 -0.63 2.75
N THR A 135 -16.08 0.60 2.28
CA THR A 135 -16.32 1.75 3.17
C THR A 135 -17.66 2.45 2.94
N GLY A 136 -18.31 2.20 1.80
CA GLY A 136 -19.42 3.01 1.30
C GLY A 136 -19.01 4.42 0.82
N ILE A 137 -17.72 4.77 0.89
CA ILE A 137 -17.24 6.12 0.58
C ILE A 137 -16.64 6.13 -0.83
N ASP A 138 -17.21 6.96 -1.70
CA ASP A 138 -16.59 7.22 -2.99
C ASP A 138 -15.43 8.22 -2.82
N ARG A 139 -14.23 7.77 -3.17
CA ARG A 139 -13.01 8.58 -3.06
C ARG A 139 -13.11 9.88 -3.86
N LYS A 140 -13.71 9.85 -5.05
CA LYS A 140 -13.81 11.01 -5.94
C LYS A 140 -14.79 12.04 -5.39
N THR A 141 -15.93 11.60 -4.89
CA THR A 141 -16.91 12.52 -4.28
C THR A 141 -16.42 13.09 -2.95
N SER A 142 -15.61 12.33 -2.21
CA SER A 142 -14.96 12.77 -0.97
C SER A 142 -13.66 13.55 -1.19
N ASN A 143 -13.28 13.81 -2.44
CA ASN A 143 -12.07 14.51 -2.88
C ASN A 143 -10.77 14.03 -2.20
N SER A 144 -10.67 12.72 -1.94
CA SER A 144 -9.52 12.10 -1.27
C SER A 144 -8.66 11.29 -2.24
N TRP A 145 -7.50 10.82 -1.78
CA TRP A 145 -6.66 9.84 -2.48
C TRP A 145 -6.44 8.62 -1.60
N LEU A 146 -6.37 7.43 -2.21
CA LEU A 146 -5.90 6.24 -1.49
C LEU A 146 -4.42 6.43 -1.16
N SER A 147 -4.01 5.98 0.01
CA SER A 147 -2.61 6.06 0.43
C SER A 147 -1.75 5.03 -0.33
N THR A 148 -0.43 5.21 -0.28
CA THR A 148 0.49 4.14 -0.73
C THR A 148 0.30 2.85 0.09
N GLY A 149 -0.14 2.96 1.35
CA GLY A 149 -0.48 1.83 2.20
C GLY A 149 -1.60 0.98 1.61
N TRP A 150 -2.67 1.61 1.11
CA TRP A 150 -3.76 0.91 0.42
C TRP A 150 -3.27 0.11 -0.79
N PHE A 151 -2.55 0.77 -1.71
CA PHE A 151 -2.02 0.08 -2.90
C PHE A 151 -1.08 -1.06 -2.52
N THR A 152 -0.23 -0.86 -1.50
CA THR A 152 0.73 -1.87 -1.06
C THR A 152 0.04 -3.06 -0.41
N MET A 153 -0.98 -2.83 0.41
CA MET A 153 -1.77 -3.90 1.03
C MET A 153 -2.49 -4.74 -0.02
N ALA A 154 -3.16 -4.08 -0.99
CA ALA A 154 -3.86 -4.78 -2.06
C ALA A 154 -2.90 -5.59 -2.96
N ILE A 155 -1.69 -5.06 -3.22
CA ILE A 155 -0.63 -5.82 -3.92
C ILE A 155 -0.15 -6.99 -3.07
N ALA A 156 0.06 -6.81 -1.76
CA ALA A 156 0.50 -7.88 -0.87
C ALA A 156 -0.51 -9.04 -0.82
N LEU A 157 -1.81 -8.74 -0.85
CA LEU A 157 -2.86 -9.75 -0.89
C LEU A 157 -2.83 -10.64 -2.15
N GLU A 158 -2.31 -10.11 -3.28
CA GLU A 158 -2.06 -10.90 -4.49
C GLU A 158 -0.77 -11.72 -4.41
N LEU A 159 0.27 -11.16 -3.78
CA LEU A 159 1.61 -11.76 -3.82
C LEU A 159 1.83 -12.78 -2.71
N CYS A 160 1.10 -12.69 -1.59
CA CYS A 160 1.50 -13.31 -0.32
C CYS A 160 0.41 -14.25 0.21
N ASP A 161 0.80 -15.42 0.73
CA ASP A 161 -0.13 -16.29 1.49
C ASP A 161 -0.34 -15.82 2.93
N MET A 162 0.69 -15.23 3.54
CA MET A 162 0.67 -14.60 4.86
C MET A 162 1.33 -13.22 4.80
N ILE A 163 0.73 -12.23 5.48
CA ILE A 163 1.25 -10.86 5.55
C ILE A 163 1.55 -10.51 7.01
N ASN A 164 2.81 -10.26 7.30
CA ASN A 164 3.26 -9.65 8.55
C ASN A 164 3.42 -8.14 8.32
N LEU A 165 2.54 -7.35 8.92
CA LEU A 165 2.45 -5.90 8.73
C LEU A 165 3.09 -5.17 9.92
N TYR A 166 4.25 -4.54 9.68
CA TYR A 166 5.04 -3.86 10.70
C TYR A 166 4.82 -2.34 10.66
N GLY A 167 4.65 -1.72 11.83
CA GLY A 167 4.51 -0.27 11.95
C GLY A 167 3.09 0.22 11.64
N MET A 168 2.07 -0.56 11.95
CA MET A 168 0.67 -0.19 11.71
C MET A 168 -0.08 -0.20 13.04
N VAL A 169 -0.53 0.96 13.51
CA VAL A 169 -1.39 1.08 14.69
C VAL A 169 -2.84 0.69 14.40
N PRO A 170 -3.63 0.24 15.40
CA PRO A 170 -5.05 -0.04 15.20
C PRO A 170 -5.84 1.24 14.87
N PRO A 171 -7.03 1.14 14.25
CA PRO A 171 -7.78 2.31 13.75
C PRO A 171 -8.18 3.32 14.84
N ASP A 172 -8.35 2.87 16.07
CA ASP A 172 -8.75 3.66 17.23
C ASP A 172 -7.57 4.16 18.07
N PHE A 173 -6.33 3.83 17.71
CA PHE A 173 -5.12 4.19 18.47
C PHE A 173 -5.05 5.67 18.82
N CYS A 174 -5.29 6.55 17.84
CA CYS A 174 -5.23 8.00 18.00
C CYS A 174 -6.48 8.62 18.68
N ARG A 175 -7.41 7.80 19.20
CA ARG A 175 -8.54 8.29 20.01
C ARG A 175 -8.17 8.41 21.49
N SER A 176 -7.25 7.58 21.97
CA SER A 176 -6.79 7.63 23.35
C SER A 176 -5.84 8.80 23.56
N SER A 177 -5.90 9.49 24.70
CA SER A 177 -4.91 10.50 25.07
C SER A 177 -3.61 9.90 25.62
N SER A 178 -3.57 8.58 25.87
CA SER A 178 -2.41 7.88 26.46
C SER A 178 -1.50 7.18 25.44
N HIS A 179 -1.71 7.41 24.13
CA HIS A 179 -0.88 6.78 23.11
C HIS A 179 0.55 7.31 23.14
N LEU A 180 1.51 6.48 22.71
CA LEU A 180 2.89 6.93 22.52
C LEU A 180 2.94 7.94 21.37
N THR A 181 3.57 9.10 21.60
CA THR A 181 3.88 10.08 20.57
C THR A 181 5.13 9.64 19.81
N VAL A 182 5.00 9.45 18.50
CA VAL A 182 6.10 9.07 17.61
C VAL A 182 6.06 9.94 16.35
N PRO A 183 7.20 10.16 15.66
CA PRO A 183 7.18 10.82 14.37
C PRO A 183 6.37 10.01 13.36
N TYR A 184 5.74 10.71 12.41
CA TYR A 184 4.97 10.09 11.32
C TYR A 184 5.85 9.15 10.48
N HIS A 185 7.13 9.48 10.31
CA HIS A 185 8.11 8.61 9.67
C HIS A 185 9.29 8.26 10.58
N TYR A 186 9.70 6.99 10.64
CA TYR A 186 10.87 6.57 11.44
C TYR A 186 12.19 7.23 11.03
N TYR A 187 12.27 7.69 9.79
CA TYR A 187 13.47 8.32 9.21
C TYR A 187 13.42 9.85 9.21
N GLU A 188 12.37 10.43 9.80
CA GLU A 188 12.20 11.87 9.98
C GLU A 188 11.89 12.15 11.47
N PRO A 189 12.87 12.03 12.39
CA PRO A 189 12.63 12.17 13.82
C PRO A 189 12.12 13.56 14.24
N TRP A 190 12.37 14.57 13.40
CA TRP A 190 11.86 15.94 13.55
C TRP A 190 10.63 16.22 12.69
N GLY A 191 10.06 15.18 12.08
CA GLY A 191 8.84 15.25 11.28
C GLY A 191 7.59 15.47 12.13
N PRO A 192 6.43 15.58 11.49
CA PRO A 192 5.16 15.76 12.19
C PRO A 192 4.82 14.53 13.04
N ASP A 193 4.06 14.72 14.11
CA ASP A 193 3.52 13.63 14.93
C ASP A 193 2.59 12.70 14.12
N GLU A 194 2.71 11.39 14.36
CA GLU A 194 1.98 10.36 13.62
C GLU A 194 0.45 10.55 13.72
N CYS A 195 -0.08 10.68 14.94
CA CYS A 195 -1.52 10.78 15.15
C CYS A 195 -2.08 12.10 14.63
N SER A 196 -1.34 13.19 14.78
CA SER A 196 -1.66 14.50 14.22
C SER A 196 -1.79 14.43 12.69
N MET A 197 -0.85 13.75 12.02
CA MET A 197 -0.92 13.51 10.57
C MET A 197 -2.14 12.67 10.18
N TYR A 198 -2.38 11.56 10.87
CA TYR A 198 -3.53 10.71 10.59
C TYR A 198 -4.85 11.46 10.75
N LEU A 199 -5.05 12.15 11.87
CA LEU A 199 -6.29 12.88 12.16
C LEU A 199 -6.50 14.07 11.21
N SER A 200 -5.44 14.80 10.88
CA SER A 200 -5.51 15.94 9.94
C SER A 200 -5.96 15.48 8.55
N HIS A 201 -5.33 14.42 8.02
CA HIS A 201 -5.70 13.88 6.72
C HIS A 201 -7.09 13.24 6.72
N GLU A 202 -7.43 12.49 7.78
CA GLU A 202 -8.73 11.83 7.93
C GLU A 202 -9.88 12.83 7.94
N ARG A 203 -9.70 14.00 8.59
CA ARG A 203 -10.76 15.03 8.72
C ARG A 203 -10.82 16.01 7.57
N SER A 204 -9.77 16.09 6.76
CA SER A 204 -9.72 17.05 5.65
C SER A 204 -10.84 16.80 4.63
N ARG A 205 -11.24 17.91 3.98
CA ARG A 205 -12.20 17.96 2.87
C ARG A 205 -11.64 18.70 1.65
N HIS A 206 -10.40 19.18 1.73
CA HIS A 206 -9.74 20.01 0.72
C HIS A 206 -8.30 19.54 0.49
N GLY A 207 -7.81 19.70 -0.73
CA GLY A 207 -6.44 19.33 -1.11
C GLY A 207 -6.21 17.83 -1.29
N SER A 208 -4.95 17.42 -1.37
CA SER A 208 -4.54 16.03 -1.57
C SER A 208 -4.39 15.33 -0.21
N HIS A 209 -5.48 14.80 0.34
CA HIS A 209 -5.50 14.12 1.63
C HIS A 209 -5.90 12.64 1.50
N HIS A 210 -5.68 11.88 2.57
CA HIS A 210 -5.92 10.44 2.64
C HIS A 210 -6.93 10.12 3.74
N ARG A 211 -7.57 8.95 3.66
CA ARG A 211 -8.45 8.46 4.73
C ARG A 211 -7.71 7.37 5.53
N PHE A 212 -6.61 7.74 6.17
CA PHE A 212 -5.70 6.79 6.84
C PHE A 212 -6.37 5.93 7.91
N ILE A 213 -7.31 6.48 8.68
CA ILE A 213 -8.03 5.75 9.72
C ILE A 213 -9.07 4.83 9.05
N THR A 214 -9.77 5.33 8.03
CA THR A 214 -10.71 4.51 7.26
C THR A 214 -10.03 3.33 6.59
N GLU A 215 -8.87 3.53 5.95
CA GLU A 215 -8.07 2.46 5.35
C GLU A 215 -7.64 1.42 6.40
N LYS A 216 -7.18 1.86 7.59
CA LYS A 216 -6.84 0.96 8.70
C LYS A 216 -8.04 0.13 9.18
N MET A 217 -9.25 0.70 9.20
CA MET A 217 -10.46 -0.07 9.54
C MET A 217 -10.69 -1.21 8.55
N VAL A 218 -10.51 -0.95 7.25
CA VAL A 218 -10.61 -2.00 6.23
C VAL A 218 -9.53 -3.06 6.42
N PHE A 219 -8.28 -2.69 6.68
CA PHE A 219 -7.21 -3.66 6.93
C PHE A 219 -7.49 -4.51 8.17
N SER A 220 -8.02 -3.91 9.23
CA SER A 220 -8.48 -4.63 10.42
C SER A 220 -9.62 -5.61 10.10
N ASN A 221 -10.56 -5.24 9.23
CA ASN A 221 -11.63 -6.14 8.79
C ASN A 221 -11.09 -7.30 7.96
N TRP A 222 -10.18 -7.04 7.01
CA TRP A 222 -9.53 -8.06 6.21
C TRP A 222 -8.76 -9.07 7.07
N ALA A 223 -8.07 -8.61 8.11
CA ALA A 223 -7.33 -9.47 9.03
C ALA A 223 -8.22 -10.41 9.87
N ARG A 224 -9.55 -10.23 9.89
CA ARG A 224 -10.46 -11.19 10.54
C ARG A 224 -10.65 -12.49 9.74
N THR A 225 -10.42 -12.44 8.43
CA THR A 225 -10.67 -13.57 7.52
C THR A 225 -9.44 -13.97 6.72
N LEU A 226 -8.47 -13.09 6.59
CA LEU A 226 -7.22 -13.29 5.85
C LEU A 226 -6.04 -13.40 6.82
N ASN A 227 -4.97 -14.04 6.36
CA ASN A 227 -3.78 -14.32 7.16
C ASN A 227 -2.87 -13.08 7.26
N ILE A 228 -3.30 -12.10 8.07
CA ILE A 228 -2.65 -10.80 8.25
C ILE A 228 -2.38 -10.59 9.74
N HIS A 229 -1.12 -10.37 10.09
CA HIS A 229 -0.67 -10.14 11.46
C HIS A 229 -0.06 -8.74 11.60
N PHE A 230 -0.30 -8.07 12.72
CA PHE A 230 0.20 -6.71 12.96
C PHE A 230 1.27 -6.69 14.04
N TYR A 231 2.32 -5.92 13.78
CA TYR A 231 3.49 -5.78 14.64
C TYR A 231 3.89 -4.31 14.79
N GLN A 232 4.46 -3.96 15.95
CA GLN A 232 4.94 -2.61 16.27
C GLN A 232 3.87 -1.52 16.03
N PRO A 233 2.81 -1.46 16.86
CA PRO A 233 2.53 -2.36 18.00
C PRO A 233 1.92 -3.71 17.58
N ASP A 234 2.04 -4.71 18.44
CA ASP A 234 1.36 -6.00 18.29
C ASP A 234 -0.12 -5.85 18.67
N TRP A 235 -1.04 -6.20 17.76
CA TRP A 235 -2.49 -6.18 18.01
C TRP A 235 -3.24 -7.09 17.02
N GLU A 236 -4.47 -7.44 17.38
CA GLU A 236 -5.37 -8.24 16.56
C GLU A 236 -6.75 -7.55 16.45
N PRO A 237 -7.46 -7.71 15.33
CA PRO A 237 -8.83 -7.23 15.21
C PRO A 237 -9.74 -7.85 16.28
N ALA A 238 -10.64 -7.05 16.87
CA ALA A 238 -11.66 -7.59 17.75
C ALA A 238 -12.47 -8.68 17.04
N ALA A 239 -12.69 -9.81 17.74
CA ALA A 239 -13.45 -10.93 17.23
C ALA A 239 -14.86 -10.49 16.79
N THR A 240 -15.34 -11.03 15.67
CA THR A 240 -16.73 -10.87 15.26
C THR A 240 -17.61 -11.51 16.34
N MET A 241 -18.38 -10.70 17.07
CA MET A 241 -19.37 -11.20 18.01
C MET A 241 -20.40 -12.04 17.24
N THR A 242 -20.17 -13.35 17.15
CA THR A 242 -21.20 -14.31 16.75
C THR A 242 -22.27 -14.26 17.82
N GLY A 243 -23.47 -13.81 17.47
CA GLY A 243 -24.57 -13.54 18.39
C GLY A 243 -24.79 -14.68 19.39
N GLY A 244 -24.24 -14.53 20.59
CA GLY A 244 -24.60 -15.30 21.76
C GLY A 244 -25.79 -14.63 22.42
N ASN A 245 -26.92 -15.35 22.47
CA ASN A 245 -28.11 -14.98 23.24
C ASN A 245 -27.71 -14.57 24.66
N SER A 246 -27.70 -13.27 24.94
CA SER A 246 -27.54 -12.72 26.27
C SER A 246 -28.76 -11.88 26.57
N SER A 247 -29.74 -12.52 27.19
CA SER A 247 -30.88 -11.86 27.82
C SER A 247 -30.38 -11.01 29.00
N ALA A 248 -30.29 -9.70 28.80
CA ALA A 248 -30.17 -8.73 29.89
C ALA A 248 -31.25 -7.63 29.71
N PRO A 249 -31.89 -7.17 30.80
CA PRO A 249 -33.13 -6.42 30.71
C PRO A 249 -32.88 -4.95 30.37
N ALA A 250 -33.76 -4.39 29.53
CA ALA A 250 -33.74 -3.01 29.09
C ALA A 250 -33.93 -2.03 30.27
N ARG A 251 -33.04 -1.04 30.38
CA ARG A 251 -33.33 0.23 31.05
C ARG A 251 -33.26 1.39 30.04
N SER A 252 -34.28 2.22 30.14
CA SER A 252 -34.71 3.30 29.27
C SER A 252 -33.87 4.58 29.36
N GLY A 253 -33.65 5.27 28.23
CA GLY A 253 -33.54 6.74 28.17
C GLY A 253 -32.53 7.32 27.17
N ASP A 254 -33.01 7.76 25.99
CA ASP A 254 -32.72 9.06 25.31
C ASP A 254 -33.07 8.97 23.79
N PRO A 255 -34.04 9.73 23.24
CA PRO A 255 -34.58 9.50 21.90
C PRO A 255 -33.94 10.35 20.78
N ARG A 256 -32.60 10.48 20.70
CA ARG A 256 -31.94 11.23 19.60
C ARG A 256 -30.71 10.58 18.95
N TYR A 257 -30.66 9.25 18.91
CA TYR A 257 -29.84 8.55 17.93
C TYR A 257 -30.60 7.34 17.41
N ARG A 258 -31.12 7.42 16.18
CA ARG A 258 -31.58 6.25 15.43
C ARG A 258 -30.40 5.78 14.56
N PRO A 259 -29.70 4.68 14.89
CA PRO A 259 -28.90 4.00 13.88
C PRO A 259 -29.87 3.53 12.80
N SER A 260 -29.60 3.83 11.53
CA SER A 260 -30.41 3.30 10.44
C SER A 260 -30.30 1.78 10.44
N GLN A 261 -31.33 1.10 10.94
CA GLN A 261 -31.52 -0.33 10.78
C GLN A 261 -31.85 -0.62 9.31
N ARG A 262 -30.82 -0.64 8.46
CA ARG A 262 -30.82 -1.27 7.13
C ARG A 262 -29.38 -1.63 6.77
N ALA A 263 -28.88 -2.67 7.42
CA ALA A 263 -27.82 -3.54 6.89
C ALA A 263 -27.75 -4.83 7.74
N SER A 264 -28.91 -5.44 8.03
CA SER A 264 -28.97 -6.82 8.52
C SER A 264 -29.03 -7.73 7.28
N GLY A 265 -27.91 -7.81 6.58
CA GLY A 265 -27.73 -8.68 5.43
C GLY A 265 -26.26 -9.08 5.41
N ASN A 266 -25.99 -10.38 5.44
CA ASN A 266 -24.67 -10.98 5.38
C ASN A 266 -23.81 -10.31 4.28
N LEU A 267 -22.85 -9.47 4.64
CA LEU A 267 -22.08 -8.70 3.67
C LEU A 267 -20.64 -8.43 4.13
N TRP A 268 -19.89 -9.42 4.63
CA TRP A 268 -18.44 -9.24 4.87
C TRP A 268 -17.68 -10.55 4.70
N THR A 269 -17.63 -11.05 3.47
CA THR A 269 -16.59 -11.99 3.04
C THR A 269 -16.18 -11.58 1.64
N VAL A 270 -15.38 -10.52 1.52
CA VAL A 270 -14.63 -10.30 0.28
C VAL A 270 -13.59 -11.41 0.23
N SER A 271 -13.73 -12.34 -0.73
CA SER A 271 -12.82 -13.48 -0.81
C SER A 271 -11.45 -13.02 -1.29
N ARG A 272 -10.40 -13.80 -0.95
CA ARG A 272 -9.04 -13.55 -1.45
C ARG A 272 -9.04 -13.44 -2.99
N GLU A 273 -9.89 -14.19 -3.70
CA GLU A 273 -9.99 -14.09 -5.18
C GLU A 273 -10.56 -12.75 -5.67
N GLN A 274 -11.52 -12.15 -4.95
CA GLN A 274 -12.09 -10.85 -5.33
C GLN A 274 -11.03 -9.75 -5.25
N ILE A 275 -10.25 -9.70 -4.15
CA ILE A 275 -9.15 -8.73 -3.96
C ILE A 275 -7.96 -9.06 -4.85
N SER A 276 -7.62 -10.35 -4.98
CA SER A 276 -6.48 -10.85 -5.76
C SER A 276 -6.65 -10.74 -7.29
N SER A 277 -7.82 -10.32 -7.77
CA SER A 277 -8.04 -10.00 -9.18
C SER A 277 -7.77 -8.52 -9.51
N LEU A 278 -7.45 -7.69 -8.51
CA LEU A 278 -7.43 -6.21 -8.58
C LEU A 278 -6.05 -5.57 -8.68
N ALA A 279 -4.95 -6.27 -8.47
CA ALA A 279 -3.57 -5.76 -8.35
C ALA A 279 -2.53 -6.25 -9.38
N THR A 280 -2.92 -7.00 -10.43
CA THR A 280 -2.01 -7.29 -11.56
C THR A 280 -1.34 -6.02 -12.13
N VAL A 281 -0.03 -5.87 -11.94
CA VAL A 281 0.75 -4.69 -12.36
C VAL A 281 1.42 -4.94 -13.72
N ASN A 282 1.42 -3.95 -14.61
CA ASN A 282 1.99 -4.07 -15.95
C ASN A 282 3.48 -3.67 -15.97
N VAL A 283 4.32 -4.50 -16.61
CA VAL A 283 5.74 -4.19 -16.89
C VAL A 283 5.87 -2.99 -17.83
N LEU A 284 6.83 -2.10 -17.56
CA LEU A 284 7.40 -1.20 -18.57
C LEU A 284 8.38 -2.01 -19.44
N GLY A 285 7.94 -2.46 -20.61
CA GLY A 285 8.71 -3.41 -21.42
C GLY A 285 10.12 -2.93 -21.81
N SER A 286 11.10 -3.84 -21.76
CA SER A 286 12.42 -3.71 -22.38
C SER A 286 12.95 -5.10 -22.81
N ARG A 287 13.60 -5.14 -23.99
CA ARG A 287 14.40 -6.25 -24.60
C ARG A 287 13.73 -7.41 -25.35
N ARG A 288 12.69 -7.18 -26.17
CA ARG A 288 12.38 -8.10 -27.30
C ARG A 288 12.20 -7.44 -28.67
N THR A 289 12.20 -6.11 -28.74
CA THR A 289 12.08 -5.39 -30.01
C THR A 289 13.41 -5.08 -30.70
N GLU A 290 14.57 -5.21 -30.03
CA GLU A 290 15.88 -5.06 -30.70
C GLU A 290 16.18 -6.18 -31.70
N GLN A 291 15.76 -7.42 -31.43
CA GLN A 291 15.93 -8.52 -32.40
C GLN A 291 14.93 -8.45 -33.57
N ALA A 292 13.76 -7.83 -33.37
CA ALA A 292 12.80 -7.61 -34.44
C ALA A 292 13.24 -6.44 -35.34
N VAL A 293 13.74 -5.34 -34.75
CA VAL A 293 14.24 -4.18 -35.50
C VAL A 293 15.55 -4.49 -36.23
N ASN A 294 16.46 -5.28 -35.64
CA ASN A 294 17.69 -5.72 -36.35
C ASN A 294 17.42 -6.74 -37.46
N ARG A 295 16.30 -7.48 -37.45
CA ARG A 295 15.88 -8.31 -38.59
C ARG A 295 15.28 -7.47 -39.70
N THR A 296 14.50 -6.45 -39.37
CA THR A 296 13.93 -5.52 -40.36
C THR A 296 15.00 -4.62 -41.00
N LEU A 297 16.04 -4.23 -40.27
CA LEU A 297 17.14 -3.43 -40.81
C LEU A 297 18.14 -4.22 -41.68
N ARG A 298 18.24 -5.55 -41.52
CA ARG A 298 19.04 -6.39 -42.43
C ARG A 298 18.36 -6.63 -43.78
N HIS A 299 17.03 -6.62 -43.84
CA HIS A 299 16.28 -6.73 -45.10
C HIS A 299 16.18 -5.42 -45.89
N LEU A 300 16.69 -4.30 -45.35
CA LEU A 300 16.75 -3.01 -46.04
C LEU A 300 18.18 -2.64 -46.45
N ALA A 301 19.14 -3.56 -46.28
CA ALA A 301 20.55 -3.38 -46.61
C ALA A 301 21.08 -4.49 -47.57
N GLU A 302 20.18 -5.25 -48.19
CA GLU A 302 20.38 -6.09 -49.38
C GLU A 302 19.42 -5.60 -50.46
#